data_AF-A0A285NLI6-F1
#
_entry.id   AF-A0A285NLI6-F1
#
_cell.length_a   1.000
_cell.length_b   1.000
_cell.length_c   1.000
_cell.angle_alpha   90.00
_cell.angle_beta   90.00
_cell.angle_gamma   90.00
#
_symmetry.space_group_name_H-M   'P 1'
#
loop_
_entity.id
_entity.type
_entity.pdbx_description
1 polymer ?
#
loop_
_entity_poly.entity_id
_entity_poly.type
_entity_poly.pdbx_seq_one_letter_code
_entity_poly.pdbx_strand_id
1 'polypeptide(L)'
;MSFEKVKQILNKLTEEHVVLLKKSEELEEKLENQFSDEVLDEVMDFIKKDVAEHARVEEEDLDQALQEAGITDFDIEALNFGHRTLDEIVEHLEYLISLYKKGEKEYRGRDLKKEIIKTAKEFFSTLKDHFTEEEDFFFPDILKYDIERFE
;
A
#
# COMPACT_ATOMS: atom_id res chain seq x y z
N MET A 1 -6.27 21.52 -19.90
CA MET A 1 -7.03 21.38 -18.63
C MET A 1 -7.12 19.94 -18.14
N SER A 2 -6.64 18.91 -18.86
CA SER A 2 -6.70 17.52 -18.39
C SER A 2 -5.48 17.07 -17.57
N PHE A 3 -4.26 17.48 -17.94
CA PHE A 3 -3.04 17.03 -17.22
C PHE A 3 -2.88 17.66 -15.82
N GLU A 4 -3.47 18.83 -15.57
CA GLU A 4 -3.44 19.46 -14.23
C GLU A 4 -4.12 18.60 -13.16
N LYS A 5 -5.18 17.87 -13.53
CA LYS A 5 -5.86 16.92 -12.64
C LYS A 5 -4.92 15.76 -12.26
N VAL A 6 -4.15 15.24 -13.21
CA VAL A 6 -3.13 14.21 -12.97
C VAL A 6 -2.11 14.70 -11.95
N LYS A 7 -1.54 15.90 -12.15
CA LYS A 7 -0.58 16.49 -11.19
C LYS A 7 -1.15 16.65 -9.79
N GLN A 8 -2.42 17.07 -9.67
CA GLN A 8 -3.09 17.22 -8.38
C GLN A 8 -3.26 15.87 -7.66
N ILE A 9 -3.61 14.81 -8.40
CA ILE A 9 -3.72 13.46 -7.85
C ILE A 9 -2.35 12.94 -7.40
N LEU A 10 -1.32 13.03 -8.24
CA LEU A 10 0.03 12.58 -7.89
C LEU A 10 0.59 13.28 -6.64
N ASN A 11 0.38 14.59 -6.52
CA ASN A 11 0.79 15.33 -5.32
C ASN A 11 0.03 14.83 -4.08
N LYS A 12 -1.28 14.58 -4.19
CA LYS A 12 -2.10 14.05 -3.09
C LYS A 12 -1.61 12.66 -2.67
N LEU A 13 -1.32 11.77 -3.62
CA LEU A 13 -0.81 10.42 -3.37
C LEU A 13 0.54 10.48 -2.64
N THR A 14 1.46 11.32 -3.10
CA THR A 14 2.77 11.53 -2.45
C THR A 14 2.62 12.04 -1.01
N GLU A 15 1.69 12.97 -0.76
CA GLU A 15 1.40 13.44 0.61
C GLU A 15 0.81 12.31 1.48
N GLU A 16 -0.04 11.47 0.91
CA GLU A 16 -0.62 10.30 1.58
C GLU A 16 0.44 9.26 1.93
N HIS A 17 1.43 8.99 1.06
CA HIS A 17 2.53 8.06 1.35
C HIS A 17 3.23 8.40 2.66
N VAL A 18 3.55 9.68 2.88
CA VAL A 18 4.20 10.14 4.13
C VAL A 18 3.33 9.82 5.35
N VAL A 19 2.02 10.03 5.25
CA VAL A 19 1.08 9.75 6.34
C VAL A 19 0.96 8.25 6.60
N LEU A 20 0.81 7.46 5.54
CA LEU A 20 0.66 6.00 5.61
C LEU A 20 1.94 5.34 6.15
N LEU A 21 3.12 5.77 5.70
CA LEU A 21 4.41 5.27 6.19
C LEU A 21 4.61 5.59 7.66
N LYS A 22 4.32 6.82 8.08
CA LYS A 22 4.40 7.16 9.51
C LYS A 22 3.45 6.29 10.35
N LYS A 23 2.23 6.06 9.88
CA LYS A 23 1.28 5.19 10.57
C LYS A 23 1.76 3.73 10.60
N SER A 24 2.40 3.26 9.54
CA SER A 24 3.01 1.91 9.51
C SER A 24 4.12 1.76 10.55
N GLU A 25 4.99 2.75 10.71
CA GLU A 25 6.06 2.77 11.72
C GLU A 25 5.48 2.75 13.15
N GLU A 26 4.44 3.55 13.41
CA GLU A 26 3.74 3.57 14.70
C GLU A 26 3.10 2.21 15.03
N LEU A 27 2.49 1.56 14.03
CA LEU A 27 1.87 0.23 14.19
C LEU A 27 2.91 -0.87 14.38
N GLU A 28 4.04 -0.79 13.67
CA GLU A 28 5.18 -1.70 13.85
C GLU A 28 5.69 -1.65 15.29
N GLU A 29 5.92 -0.45 15.83
CA GLU A 29 6.37 -0.27 17.22
C GLU A 29 5.35 -0.84 18.23
N LYS A 30 4.05 -0.60 17.99
CA LYS A 30 2.98 -1.18 18.83
C LYS A 30 2.95 -2.70 18.76
N LEU A 31 3.11 -3.30 17.58
CA LEU A 31 3.14 -4.75 17.42
C LEU A 31 4.30 -5.39 18.18
N GLU A 32 5.47 -4.75 18.19
CA GLU A 32 6.63 -5.27 18.92
C GLU A 32 6.48 -5.14 20.44
N ASN A 33 6.02 -3.99 20.92
CA ASN A 33 6.09 -3.64 22.34
C ASN A 33 4.77 -3.88 23.10
N GLN A 34 3.64 -3.89 22.40
CA GLN A 34 2.30 -3.84 22.98
C GLN A 34 1.33 -4.84 22.31
N PHE A 35 1.85 -5.93 21.74
CA PHE A 35 1.04 -6.93 21.03
C PHE A 35 -0.24 -7.34 21.80
N SER A 36 -1.39 -7.01 21.23
CA SER A 36 -2.73 -7.31 21.76
C SER A 36 -3.74 -7.46 20.62
N ASP A 37 -4.94 -7.96 20.91
CA ASP A 37 -6.01 -8.08 19.92
C ASP A 37 -6.39 -6.70 19.35
N GLU A 38 -6.38 -5.66 20.18
CA GLU A 38 -6.66 -4.29 19.75
C GLU A 38 -5.61 -3.78 18.75
N VAL A 39 -4.32 -4.05 18.99
CA VAL A 39 -3.25 -3.69 18.04
C VAL A 39 -3.40 -4.44 16.72
N LEU A 40 -3.78 -5.72 16.75
CA LEU A 40 -4.04 -6.50 15.54
C LEU A 40 -5.23 -5.94 14.76
N ASP A 41 -6.28 -5.49 15.45
CA ASP A 41 -7.43 -4.85 14.82
C ASP A 41 -7.05 -3.49 14.21
N GLU A 42 -6.23 -2.68 14.90
CA GLU A 42 -5.70 -1.43 14.35
C GLU A 42 -4.87 -1.64 13.07
N VAL A 43 -4.03 -2.69 13.05
CA VAL A 43 -3.25 -3.07 11.86
C VAL A 43 -4.16 -3.47 10.70
N MET A 44 -5.15 -4.32 10.95
CA MET A 44 -6.07 -4.75 9.90
C MET A 44 -6.96 -3.61 9.41
N ASP A 45 -7.37 -2.70 10.29
CA ASP A 45 -8.13 -1.51 9.91
C ASP A 45 -7.29 -0.56 9.05
N PHE A 46 -6.01 -0.34 9.39
CA PHE A 46 -5.09 0.44 8.57
C PHE A 46 -4.97 -0.14 7.16
N ILE A 47 -4.73 -1.44 7.04
CA ILE A 47 -4.60 -2.13 5.75
C ILE A 47 -5.90 -2.02 4.94
N LYS A 48 -7.03 -2.41 5.53
CA LYS A 48 -8.30 -2.56 4.81
C LYS A 48 -9.03 -1.25 4.50
N LYS A 49 -8.65 -0.16 5.16
CA LYS A 49 -9.30 1.13 4.97
C LYS A 49 -8.34 2.12 4.36
N ASP A 50 -7.21 2.37 5.00
CA ASP A 50 -6.35 3.48 4.61
C ASP A 50 -5.52 3.09 3.37
N VAL A 51 -4.86 1.94 3.40
CA VAL A 51 -4.09 1.44 2.24
C VAL A 51 -5.01 1.08 1.07
N ALA A 52 -6.15 0.44 1.35
CA ALA A 52 -7.12 0.09 0.31
C ALA A 52 -7.77 1.32 -0.35
N GLU A 53 -8.08 2.38 0.39
CA GLU A 53 -8.58 3.64 -0.20
C GLU A 53 -7.50 4.30 -1.06
N HIS A 54 -6.24 4.26 -0.63
CA HIS A 54 -5.13 4.78 -1.41
C HIS A 54 -4.98 4.05 -2.76
N ALA A 55 -4.93 2.72 -2.73
CA ALA A 55 -4.88 1.91 -3.95
C ALA A 55 -6.08 2.19 -4.88
N ARG A 56 -7.28 2.41 -4.33
CA ARG A 56 -8.46 2.80 -5.13
C ARG A 56 -8.26 4.13 -5.86
N VAL A 57 -7.67 5.13 -5.20
CA VAL A 57 -7.40 6.43 -5.84
C VAL A 57 -6.44 6.25 -7.02
N GLU A 58 -5.49 5.34 -6.94
CA GLU A 58 -4.54 5.06 -8.03
C GLU A 58 -5.20 4.27 -9.17
N GLU A 59 -5.89 3.18 -8.82
CA GLU A 59 -6.50 2.28 -9.79
C GLU A 59 -7.69 2.89 -10.52
N GLU A 60 -8.44 3.78 -9.86
CA GLU A 60 -9.65 4.39 -10.43
C GLU A 60 -9.43 5.86 -10.80
N ASP A 61 -9.05 6.70 -9.84
CA ASP A 61 -9.09 8.15 -10.02
C ASP A 61 -7.91 8.64 -10.88
N LEU A 62 -6.71 8.08 -10.67
CA LEU A 62 -5.51 8.38 -11.46
C LEU A 62 -5.63 7.79 -12.87
N ASP A 63 -6.01 6.52 -13.02
CA ASP A 63 -6.25 5.91 -14.34
C ASP A 63 -7.27 6.71 -15.16
N GLN A 64 -8.40 7.08 -14.57
CA GLN A 64 -9.39 7.93 -15.25
C GLN A 64 -8.80 9.28 -15.65
N ALA A 65 -8.00 9.92 -14.78
CA ALA A 65 -7.37 11.20 -15.10
C ALA A 65 -6.34 11.10 -16.23
N LEU A 66 -5.59 9.99 -16.31
CA LEU A 66 -4.66 9.69 -17.40
C LEU A 66 -5.41 9.53 -18.73
N GLN A 67 -6.49 8.76 -18.73
CA GLN A 67 -7.34 8.58 -19.91
C GLN A 67 -7.98 9.89 -20.37
N GLU A 68 -8.50 10.72 -19.45
CA GLU A 68 -9.00 12.07 -19.73
C GLU A 68 -7.88 13.00 -20.27
N ALA A 69 -6.63 12.76 -19.88
CA ALA A 69 -5.47 13.45 -20.40
C ALA A 69 -5.05 12.99 -21.81
N GLY A 70 -5.58 11.87 -22.29
CA GLY A 70 -5.22 11.25 -23.56
C GLY A 70 -3.99 10.34 -23.48
N ILE A 71 -3.62 9.91 -22.27
CA ILE A 71 -2.52 8.98 -22.00
C ILE A 71 -3.17 7.60 -21.84
N THR A 72 -2.93 6.71 -22.80
CA THR A 72 -3.56 5.38 -22.84
C THR A 72 -2.55 4.24 -22.91
N ASP A 73 -1.27 4.59 -22.97
CA ASP A 73 -0.11 3.72 -23.13
C ASP A 73 0.70 3.57 -21.82
N PHE A 74 0.33 4.29 -20.77
CA PHE A 74 0.88 4.07 -19.44
C PHE A 74 0.51 2.67 -18.93
N ASP A 75 1.52 1.93 -18.45
CA ASP A 75 1.36 0.56 -17.98
C ASP A 75 0.80 0.53 -16.55
N ILE A 76 -0.51 0.76 -16.42
CA ILE A 76 -1.21 0.70 -15.12
C ILE A 76 -1.13 -0.69 -14.48
N GLU A 77 -0.94 -1.76 -15.28
CA GLU A 77 -0.82 -3.13 -14.76
C GLU A 77 0.47 -3.35 -13.96
N ALA A 78 1.51 -2.57 -14.23
CA ALA A 78 2.73 -2.58 -13.44
C ALA A 78 2.50 -2.00 -12.04
N LEU A 79 1.72 -0.92 -11.92
CA LEU A 79 1.29 -0.36 -10.63
C LEU A 79 0.40 -1.37 -9.86
N ASN A 80 -0.59 -1.97 -10.55
CA ASN A 80 -1.46 -3.00 -9.98
C ASN A 80 -0.71 -4.26 -9.53
N PHE A 81 0.48 -4.54 -10.08
CA PHE A 81 1.28 -5.69 -9.66
C PHE A 81 1.82 -5.54 -8.24
N GLY A 82 2.22 -4.32 -7.86
CA GLY A 82 2.63 -4.02 -6.48
C GLY A 82 1.52 -4.28 -5.47
N HIS A 83 0.30 -3.84 -5.80
CA HIS A 83 -0.89 -4.06 -4.96
C HIS A 83 -1.20 -5.54 -4.74
N ARG A 84 -1.12 -6.36 -5.80
CA ARG A 84 -1.32 -7.83 -5.68
C ARG A 84 -0.34 -8.49 -4.71
N THR A 85 0.91 -8.02 -4.69
CA THR A 85 1.92 -8.53 -3.76
C THR A 85 1.57 -8.18 -2.31
N LEU A 86 1.07 -6.96 -2.07
CA LEU A 86 0.57 -6.55 -0.77
C LEU A 86 -0.63 -7.40 -0.34
N ASP A 87 -1.59 -7.64 -1.23
CA ASP A 87 -2.78 -8.46 -0.96
C ASP A 87 -2.43 -9.89 -0.53
N GLU A 88 -1.45 -10.54 -1.19
CA GLU A 88 -1.00 -11.88 -0.81
C GLU A 88 -0.44 -11.93 0.62
N ILE A 89 0.30 -10.88 1.03
CA ILE A 89 0.82 -10.76 2.39
C ILE A 89 -0.35 -10.55 3.38
N VAL A 90 -1.33 -9.74 3.01
CA VAL A 90 -2.53 -9.47 3.82
C VAL A 90 -3.33 -10.74 4.05
N GLU A 91 -3.61 -11.53 3.02
CA GLU A 91 -4.33 -12.81 3.15
C GLU A 91 -3.60 -13.75 4.12
N HIS A 92 -2.27 -13.79 4.04
CA HIS A 92 -1.47 -14.59 4.97
C HIS A 92 -1.56 -14.06 6.40
N LEU A 93 -1.44 -12.74 6.59
CA LEU A 93 -1.53 -12.08 7.89
C LEU A 93 -2.89 -12.33 8.55
N GLU A 94 -3.98 -12.17 7.78
CA GLU A 94 -5.34 -12.46 8.23
C GLU A 94 -5.50 -13.88 8.73
N TYR A 95 -4.96 -14.84 7.97
CA TYR A 95 -5.00 -16.23 8.35
C TYR A 95 -4.29 -16.46 9.69
N LEU A 96 -3.08 -15.92 9.87
CA LEU A 96 -2.32 -16.03 11.12
C LEU A 96 -3.05 -15.39 12.30
N ILE A 97 -3.60 -14.19 12.12
CA ILE A 97 -4.42 -13.51 13.14
C ILE A 97 -5.65 -14.34 13.49
N SER A 98 -6.29 -14.98 12.51
CA SER A 98 -7.45 -15.83 12.75
C SER A 98 -7.11 -17.06 13.60
N LEU A 99 -5.93 -17.66 13.42
CA LEU A 99 -5.44 -18.76 14.25
C LEU A 99 -5.20 -18.26 15.67
N TYR A 100 -4.57 -17.10 15.81
CA TYR A 100 -4.24 -16.51 17.11
C TYR A 100 -5.51 -16.22 17.92
N LYS A 101 -6.51 -15.61 17.28
CA LYS A 101 -7.82 -15.35 17.91
C LYS A 101 -8.61 -16.61 18.27
N LYS A 102 -8.31 -17.76 17.64
CA LYS A 102 -8.85 -19.08 18.02
C LYS A 102 -8.10 -19.72 19.20
N GLY A 103 -7.03 -19.09 19.70
CA GLY A 103 -6.22 -19.58 20.80
C GLY A 103 -5.06 -20.48 20.38
N GLU A 104 -4.78 -20.59 19.07
CA GLU A 104 -3.59 -21.30 18.60
C GLU A 104 -2.33 -20.56 19.03
N LYS A 105 -1.28 -21.32 19.33
CA LYS A 105 0.01 -20.76 19.78
C LYS A 105 1.11 -20.91 18.74
N GLU A 106 0.93 -21.81 17.78
CA GLU A 106 1.95 -22.15 16.81
C GLU A 106 1.38 -22.23 15.39
N TYR A 107 2.21 -21.86 14.41
CA TYR A 107 1.97 -22.08 12.99
C TYR A 107 3.19 -22.78 12.40
N ARG A 108 2.98 -24.00 11.87
CA ARG A 108 4.05 -24.84 11.29
C ARG A 108 5.25 -25.05 12.25
N GLY A 109 4.97 -25.20 13.54
CA GLY A 109 5.98 -25.40 14.59
C GLY A 109 6.76 -24.14 14.98
N ARG A 110 6.28 -22.95 14.58
CA ARG A 110 6.83 -21.64 14.96
C ARG A 110 5.85 -20.89 15.84
N ASP A 111 6.36 -20.06 16.74
CA ASP A 111 5.55 -19.19 17.62
C ASP A 111 4.66 -18.27 16.77
N LEU A 112 3.35 -18.38 16.94
CA LEU A 112 2.38 -17.71 16.08
C LEU A 112 2.44 -16.18 16.22
N LYS A 113 2.66 -15.67 17.42
CA LYS A 113 2.83 -14.23 17.66
C LYS A 113 4.02 -13.68 16.88
N LYS A 114 5.16 -14.38 16.91
CA LYS A 114 6.35 -13.99 16.13
C LYS A 114 6.09 -14.04 14.62
N GLU A 115 5.35 -15.02 14.13
CA GLU A 115 4.99 -15.10 12.71
C GLU A 115 4.09 -13.93 12.31
N ILE A 116 3.08 -13.57 13.12
CA ILE A 116 2.23 -12.40 12.87
C ILE A 116 3.06 -11.11 12.79
N ILE A 117 3.93 -10.88 13.78
CA ILE A 117 4.79 -9.67 13.80
C ILE A 117 5.69 -9.65 12.56
N LYS A 118 6.28 -10.80 12.20
CA LYS A 118 7.13 -10.92 11.03
C LYS A 118 6.37 -10.61 9.74
N THR A 119 5.17 -11.16 9.55
CA THR A 119 4.37 -10.94 8.34
C THR A 119 3.85 -9.50 8.26
N ALA A 120 3.50 -8.88 9.40
CA ALA A 120 3.14 -7.46 9.42
C ALA A 120 4.33 -6.55 9.05
N LYS A 121 5.53 -6.85 9.54
CA LYS A 121 6.77 -6.15 9.13
C LYS A 121 7.08 -6.31 7.65
N GLU A 122 6.88 -7.52 7.12
CA GLU A 122 7.00 -7.79 5.69
C GLU A 122 6.03 -6.91 4.90
N PHE A 123 4.76 -6.83 5.31
CA PHE A 123 3.79 -5.92 4.71
C PHE A 123 4.26 -4.45 4.74
N PHE A 124 4.68 -3.93 5.89
CA PHE A 124 5.13 -2.52 6.00
C PHE A 124 6.37 -2.22 5.17
N SER A 125 7.32 -3.15 5.10
CA SER A 125 8.50 -3.00 4.24
C SER A 125 8.11 -3.00 2.76
N THR A 126 7.27 -3.94 2.34
CA THR A 126 6.79 -4.01 0.95
C THR A 126 5.99 -2.77 0.58
N LEU A 127 5.16 -2.24 1.48
CA LEU A 127 4.41 -1.00 1.27
C LEU A 127 5.34 0.18 1.02
N LYS A 128 6.43 0.28 1.80
CA LYS A 128 7.44 1.32 1.62
C LYS A 128 8.20 1.17 0.31
N ASP A 129 8.58 -0.04 -0.05
CA ASP A 129 9.26 -0.31 -1.31
C ASP A 129 8.36 0.05 -2.50
N HIS A 130 7.06 -0.30 -2.41
CA HIS A 130 6.04 0.05 -3.40
C HIS A 130 5.89 1.57 -3.59
N PHE A 131 5.71 2.34 -2.50
CA PHE A 131 5.64 3.81 -2.59
C PHE A 131 6.93 4.44 -3.13
N THR A 132 8.09 3.85 -2.81
CA THR A 132 9.37 4.31 -3.37
C THR A 132 9.41 4.06 -4.87
N GLU A 133 8.93 2.91 -5.35
CA GLU A 133 8.84 2.60 -6.77
C GLU A 133 7.92 3.57 -7.51
N GLU A 134 6.80 3.92 -6.89
CA GLU A 134 5.86 4.92 -7.42
C GLU A 134 6.47 6.31 -7.54
N GLU A 135 7.06 6.82 -6.46
CA GLU A 135 7.63 8.17 -6.44
C GLU A 135 8.88 8.32 -7.30
N ASP A 136 9.73 7.29 -7.38
CA ASP A 136 11.00 7.36 -8.11
C ASP A 136 10.87 6.98 -9.60
N PHE A 137 9.87 6.18 -9.97
CA PHE A 137 9.72 5.65 -11.33
C PHE A 137 8.36 5.95 -11.95
N PHE A 138 7.25 5.49 -11.35
CA PHE A 138 5.93 5.60 -12.00
C PHE A 138 5.44 7.04 -12.12
N PHE A 139 5.45 7.82 -11.04
CA PHE A 139 4.97 9.20 -11.05
C PHE A 139 5.84 10.08 -11.97
N PRO A 140 7.19 9.99 -11.95
CA PRO A 140 8.03 10.67 -12.94
C PRO A 140 7.72 10.27 -14.38
N ASP A 141 7.46 8.99 -14.66
CA ASP A 141 7.11 8.52 -16.00
C ASP A 141 5.77 9.08 -16.47
N ILE A 142 4.77 9.17 -15.60
CA ILE A 142 3.51 9.87 -15.89
C ILE A 142 3.76 11.35 -16.21
N LEU A 143 4.63 12.02 -15.44
CA LEU A 143 4.92 13.44 -15.61
C LEU A 143 5.64 13.76 -16.93
N LYS A 144 6.36 12.82 -17.54
CA LYS A 144 7.00 13.01 -18.87
C LYS A 144 5.98 13.30 -19.97
N TYR A 145 4.78 12.74 -19.88
CA TYR A 145 3.71 12.99 -20.85
C TYR A 145 3.22 14.45 -20.84
N ASP A 146 3.48 15.24 -19.79
CA ASP A 146 3.23 16.69 -19.82
C ASP A 146 4.22 17.42 -20.73
N ILE A 147 5.48 16.99 -20.73
CA ILE A 147 6.59 17.62 -21.44
C ILE A 147 6.50 17.32 -22.93
N GLU A 148 6.30 16.04 -23.27
CA GLU A 148 6.22 15.56 -24.67
C GLU A 148 5.00 16.11 -25.42
N ARG A 149 3.97 16.59 -24.68
CA ARG A 149 2.77 17.20 -25.28
C ARG A 149 3.03 18.56 -25.93
N PHE A 150 4.16 19.19 -25.64
CA PHE A 150 4.56 20.50 -26.17
C PHE A 150 5.75 20.45 -27.14
N GLU A 151 6.24 19.25 -27.47
CA GLU A 151 7.19 19.00 -28.57
C GLU A 151 6.47 18.60 -29.86
#